data_AF-A0A444XE96-F1
#
_entry.id   AF-A0A444XE96-F1
#
_cell.length_a   1.000
_cell.length_b   1.000
_cell.length_c   1.000
_cell.angle_alpha   90.00
_cell.angle_beta   90.00
_cell.angle_gamma   90.00
#
_symmetry.space_group_name_H-M   'P 1'
#
loop_
_entity.id
_entity.type
_entity.pdbx_description
1 polymer ?
#
loop_
_entity_poly.entity_id
_entity_poly.type
_entity_poly.pdbx_seq_one_letter_code
_entity_poly.pdbx_strand_id
1 'polypeptide(L)'
;MRREREREREKLEKKRGQRQSSDQDGFGNAGKFYNNGIGMKLLEKMGYRGGGLGKNEQGIVAPIEVKMRAKNSGIGFSDAREAPPPPLPVLQQQNKSTVGAVQPAASRTKERLWSKQSRLKKKKKEEEVYVTAEELLASKQEQNLEVVQKVYDMRGPQVRVYTNLSDLNAEEKAKEEDVPMPELQHNIGLLVRLAEADIQEIDRDLRRERETALSLKKEKDKLESEAAFQKRQLDNMEEIMSVLDQVDEESTSGTLTLDFLATCFSDLHKRYADSYKLCNLSCIACSYALPLFITVFQGWDPLRNPSHGLELVSTWKTVFDAVSWEQLMLQFIVPKLQLVLQEFEVNPASQKLDQFFWVIKWASVIPIHIMVDMMEKFFFPKWLEVLNHWLCSNPNFEEVMKWYNGWKELIPEELLANESIRFQINRGLDMMSQAVDGMEVFQPGLKEQRQYEAQQKAATYAQQQAAAALGGANADGVHDLSLKEVIEAHAQHHGLLFKIKPGRMHNGYQIYGFGNVSIIIDSLHQKVYAQHEETWSLESLQGLLELHNKSLGKRH
;
A
#
# COMPACT_ATOMS: atom_id res chain seq x y z
N MET A 1 28.55 -6.93 -29.40
CA MET A 1 27.25 -7.38 -29.96
C MET A 1 27.23 -8.81 -30.53
N ARG A 2 27.77 -9.15 -31.71
CA ARG A 2 27.65 -10.53 -32.26
C ARG A 2 28.52 -11.57 -31.53
N ARG A 3 29.78 -11.20 -31.24
CA ARG A 3 30.73 -12.01 -30.45
C ARG A 3 30.33 -12.19 -28.98
N GLU A 4 29.50 -11.30 -28.47
CA GLU A 4 29.05 -11.31 -27.08
C GLU A 4 27.85 -12.24 -26.89
N ARG A 5 26.94 -12.25 -27.88
CA ARG A 5 25.86 -13.24 -27.99
C ARG A 5 26.36 -14.66 -28.25
N GLU A 6 27.48 -14.83 -28.95
CA GLU A 6 28.13 -16.14 -29.10
C GLU A 6 28.76 -16.63 -27.79
N ARG A 7 29.40 -15.73 -27.03
CA ARG A 7 29.95 -16.05 -25.70
C ARG A 7 28.86 -16.38 -24.68
N GLU A 8 27.71 -15.71 -24.74
CA GLU A 8 26.55 -16.07 -23.92
C GLU A 8 25.91 -17.40 -24.32
N ARG A 9 25.86 -17.72 -25.63
CA ARG A 9 25.39 -19.02 -26.11
C ARG A 9 26.33 -20.15 -25.69
N GLU A 10 27.64 -20.00 -25.79
CA GLU A 10 28.61 -20.98 -25.30
C GLU A 10 28.56 -21.13 -23.77
N LYS A 11 28.32 -20.04 -23.02
CA LYS A 11 28.10 -20.10 -21.56
C LYS A 11 26.80 -20.84 -21.23
N LEU A 12 25.72 -20.63 -21.98
CA LEU A 12 24.45 -21.35 -21.81
C LEU A 12 24.56 -22.83 -22.19
N GLU A 13 25.37 -23.16 -23.21
CA GLU A 13 25.60 -24.54 -23.65
C GLU A 13 26.50 -25.31 -22.67
N LYS A 14 27.53 -24.66 -22.12
CA LYS A 14 28.32 -25.22 -21.00
C LYS A 14 27.50 -25.38 -19.71
N LYS A 15 26.57 -24.47 -19.43
CA LYS A 15 25.63 -24.58 -18.28
C LYS A 15 24.58 -25.69 -18.50
N ARG A 16 24.26 -26.02 -19.76
CA ARG A 16 23.43 -27.18 -20.15
C ARG A 16 24.18 -28.51 -20.05
N GLY A 17 25.47 -28.53 -20.42
CA GLY A 17 26.36 -29.69 -20.28
C GLY A 17 26.70 -30.02 -18.82
N GLN A 18 26.89 -29.01 -17.95
CA GLN A 18 27.10 -29.23 -16.51
C GLN A 18 25.83 -29.62 -15.75
N ARG A 19 24.63 -29.29 -16.25
CA ARG A 19 23.36 -29.83 -15.73
C ARG A 19 23.06 -31.25 -16.21
N GLN A 20 23.87 -31.82 -17.10
CA GLN A 20 23.75 -33.22 -17.55
C GLN A 20 24.81 -34.15 -16.93
N SER A 21 25.68 -33.66 -16.03
CA SER A 21 26.62 -34.53 -15.29
C SER A 21 26.47 -34.49 -13.76
N SER A 22 25.38 -33.93 -13.24
CA SER A 22 25.11 -33.91 -11.79
C SER A 22 23.68 -34.33 -11.40
N ASP A 23 22.97 -35.04 -12.28
CA ASP A 23 21.69 -35.71 -11.95
C ASP A 23 21.75 -37.18 -12.41
N GLN A 24 22.83 -37.86 -12.06
CA GLN A 24 22.89 -39.32 -12.05
C GLN A 24 22.95 -39.81 -10.60
N ASP A 25 22.04 -39.30 -9.77
CA ASP A 25 21.66 -39.87 -8.47
C ASP A 25 20.34 -39.22 -8.03
N GLY A 26 19.23 -39.61 -8.66
CA GLY A 26 17.95 -38.98 -8.31
C GLY A 26 16.67 -39.45 -8.99
N PHE A 27 16.72 -40.39 -9.95
CA PHE A 27 15.49 -40.93 -10.54
C PHE A 27 15.66 -42.38 -10.98
N GLY A 28 15.80 -43.25 -9.99
CA GLY A 28 16.02 -44.68 -10.21
C GLY A 28 15.84 -45.49 -8.94
N ASN A 29 14.74 -45.29 -8.20
CA ASN A 29 14.41 -46.20 -7.11
C ASN A 29 12.91 -46.32 -6.80
N ALA A 30 12.06 -46.39 -7.83
CA ALA A 30 10.67 -46.85 -7.69
C ALA A 30 10.58 -48.38 -7.82
N GLY A 31 11.49 -49.12 -7.19
CA GLY A 31 11.59 -50.58 -7.38
C GLY A 31 12.48 -51.34 -6.40
N LYS A 32 12.91 -50.75 -5.28
CA LYS A 32 13.49 -51.51 -4.16
C LYS A 32 12.45 -51.58 -3.04
N PHE A 33 11.59 -52.60 -3.12
CA PHE A 33 10.79 -53.00 -1.97
C PHE A 33 11.75 -53.46 -0.87
N TYR A 34 11.83 -52.70 0.21
CA TYR A 34 12.36 -53.24 1.44
C TYR A 34 11.44 -54.39 1.86
N ASN A 35 11.97 -55.61 1.96
CA ASN A 35 11.26 -56.85 2.31
C ASN A 35 10.54 -56.83 3.68
N ASN A 36 10.48 -55.68 4.37
CA ASN A 36 9.95 -55.54 5.72
C ASN A 36 8.83 -54.47 5.83
N GLY A 37 8.32 -53.95 4.70
CA GLY A 37 7.28 -52.92 4.68
C GLY A 37 5.91 -53.41 5.21
N ILE A 38 5.08 -52.47 5.69
CA ILE A 38 3.74 -52.72 6.26
C ILE A 38 2.86 -53.53 5.29
N GLY A 39 2.99 -53.31 3.98
CA GLY A 39 2.29 -54.07 2.94
C GLY A 39 2.67 -55.57 2.90
N MET A 40 3.93 -55.91 3.13
CA MET A 40 4.39 -57.30 3.17
C MET A 40 3.83 -58.05 4.38
N LYS A 41 3.78 -57.39 5.56
CA LYS A 41 3.16 -57.96 6.77
C LYS A 41 1.65 -58.17 6.63
N LEU A 42 0.98 -57.34 5.83
CA LEU A 42 -0.44 -57.50 5.53
C LEU A 42 -0.68 -58.66 4.55
N LEU A 43 0.19 -58.80 3.54
CA LEU A 43 0.19 -59.93 2.61
C LEU A 43 0.46 -61.26 3.33
N GLU A 44 1.43 -61.33 4.25
CA GLU A 44 1.69 -62.50 5.10
C GLU A 44 0.47 -62.85 5.97
N LYS A 45 -0.18 -61.86 6.59
CA LYS A 45 -1.42 -62.07 7.37
C LYS A 45 -2.59 -62.57 6.53
N MET A 46 -2.59 -62.32 5.21
CA MET A 46 -3.58 -62.80 4.26
C MET A 46 -3.15 -64.10 3.54
N GLY A 47 -2.04 -64.72 3.95
CA GLY A 47 -1.61 -66.04 3.47
C GLY A 47 -0.60 -66.05 2.32
N TYR A 48 0.04 -64.92 2.01
CA TYR A 48 1.08 -64.84 0.98
C TYR A 48 2.41 -65.43 1.46
N ARG A 49 3.00 -66.38 0.71
CA ARG A 49 4.28 -67.05 1.02
C ARG A 49 5.39 -66.82 -0.02
N GLY A 50 5.33 -65.71 -0.77
CA GLY A 50 6.38 -65.34 -1.73
C GLY A 50 6.27 -65.99 -3.13
N GLY A 51 5.12 -66.59 -3.46
CA GLY A 51 4.78 -67.07 -4.80
C GLY A 51 3.95 -66.06 -5.61
N GLY A 52 3.14 -66.56 -6.54
CA GLY A 52 2.18 -65.77 -7.30
C GLY A 52 1.12 -65.14 -6.40
N LEU A 53 0.62 -63.94 -6.73
CA LEU A 53 -0.41 -63.27 -5.92
C LEU A 53 -1.73 -64.09 -5.90
N GLY A 54 -2.21 -64.46 -4.69
CA GLY A 54 -3.46 -65.21 -4.47
C GLY A 54 -3.33 -66.30 -3.38
N LYS A 55 -4.43 -66.70 -2.74
CA LYS A 55 -4.45 -67.68 -1.61
C LYS A 55 -3.81 -69.04 -1.95
N ASN A 56 -3.73 -69.38 -3.24
CA ASN A 56 -3.17 -70.63 -3.77
C ASN A 56 -1.97 -70.39 -4.72
N GLU A 57 -1.27 -69.26 -4.61
CA GLU A 57 -0.06 -68.94 -5.41
C GLU A 57 -0.29 -68.84 -6.94
N GLN A 58 -1.51 -68.51 -7.36
CA GLN A 58 -1.96 -68.57 -8.77
C GLN A 58 -1.50 -67.39 -9.65
N GLY A 59 -0.89 -66.36 -9.08
CA GLY A 59 -0.44 -65.17 -9.81
C GLY A 59 0.84 -65.40 -10.62
N ILE A 60 1.07 -64.55 -11.62
CA ILE A 60 2.24 -64.62 -12.50
C ILE A 60 3.51 -64.21 -11.72
N VAL A 61 4.47 -65.13 -11.61
CA VAL A 61 5.73 -64.93 -10.83
C VAL A 61 6.86 -64.32 -11.67
N ALA A 62 6.89 -64.57 -12.98
CA ALA A 62 7.93 -64.06 -13.87
C ALA A 62 7.34 -62.98 -14.82
N PRO A 63 7.96 -61.79 -14.92
CA PRO A 63 7.54 -60.76 -15.88
C PRO A 63 7.61 -61.28 -17.33
N ILE A 64 6.64 -60.89 -18.17
CA ILE A 64 6.62 -61.28 -19.58
C ILE A 64 7.77 -60.59 -20.31
N GLU A 65 8.77 -61.36 -20.75
CA GLU A 65 9.90 -60.84 -21.51
C GLU A 65 9.51 -60.52 -22.96
N VAL A 66 9.70 -59.26 -23.37
CA VAL A 66 9.42 -58.81 -24.74
C VAL A 66 10.64 -59.07 -25.62
N LYS A 67 10.56 -60.06 -26.52
CA LYS A 67 11.60 -60.34 -27.51
C LYS A 67 11.40 -59.45 -28.74
N MET A 68 12.31 -58.50 -28.98
CA MET A 68 12.25 -57.66 -30.18
C MET A 68 12.39 -58.50 -31.46
N ARG A 69 11.50 -58.25 -32.43
CA ARG A 69 11.55 -58.86 -33.77
C ARG A 69 12.55 -58.11 -34.65
N ALA A 70 13.19 -58.79 -35.60
CA ALA A 70 14.11 -58.15 -36.53
C ALA A 70 13.41 -57.05 -37.36
N LYS A 71 14.14 -55.95 -37.61
CA LYS A 71 13.62 -54.76 -38.30
C LYS A 71 13.19 -55.13 -39.73
N ASN A 72 11.96 -54.74 -40.11
CA ASN A 72 11.29 -54.96 -41.41
C ASN A 72 10.62 -56.34 -41.66
N SER A 73 10.46 -57.21 -40.65
CA SER A 73 9.67 -58.44 -40.82
C SER A 73 8.16 -58.19 -40.68
N GLY A 74 7.38 -58.44 -41.74
CA GLY A 74 5.92 -58.37 -41.73
C GLY A 74 5.28 -59.46 -40.85
N ILE A 75 4.04 -59.22 -40.39
CA ILE A 75 3.27 -60.05 -39.42
C ILE A 75 2.89 -61.46 -39.93
N GLY A 76 3.44 -61.92 -41.06
CA GLY A 76 3.25 -63.29 -41.58
C GLY A 76 4.52 -63.97 -42.08
N PHE A 77 5.71 -63.44 -41.77
CA PHE A 77 6.98 -63.97 -42.30
C PHE A 77 7.84 -64.60 -41.20
N SER A 78 7.67 -65.91 -40.98
CA SER A 78 8.74 -66.94 -40.96
C SER A 78 8.25 -68.23 -40.31
N ASP A 79 8.43 -69.35 -41.03
CA ASP A 79 8.46 -70.72 -40.55
C ASP A 79 9.56 -70.95 -39.51
N ALA A 80 9.39 -70.45 -38.29
CA ALA A 80 10.19 -70.84 -37.14
C ALA A 80 9.26 -71.49 -36.13
N ARG A 81 9.39 -72.81 -35.98
CA ARG A 81 8.69 -73.63 -34.98
C ARG A 81 8.86 -73.00 -33.60
N GLU A 82 7.82 -72.31 -33.12
CA GLU A 82 7.67 -72.02 -31.70
C GLU A 82 7.47 -73.36 -30.98
N ALA A 83 8.36 -73.67 -30.04
CA ALA A 83 8.21 -74.84 -29.19
C ALA A 83 6.96 -74.65 -28.31
N PRO A 84 6.07 -75.65 -28.19
CA PRO A 84 4.90 -75.51 -27.33
C PRO A 84 5.36 -75.45 -25.85
N PRO A 85 4.67 -74.66 -25.01
CA PRO A 85 4.95 -74.59 -23.57
C PRO A 85 4.66 -75.94 -22.88
N PRO A 86 5.25 -76.20 -21.69
CA PRO A 86 5.08 -77.46 -20.97
C PRO A 86 3.63 -77.65 -20.50
N PRO A 87 3.14 -78.90 -20.35
CA PRO A 87 1.74 -79.17 -20.05
C PRO A 87 1.41 -78.94 -18.58
N LEU A 88 0.30 -78.25 -18.30
CA LEU A 88 -0.44 -78.37 -17.04
C LEU A 88 -1.44 -79.55 -17.14
N PRO A 89 -1.79 -80.23 -16.02
CA PRO A 89 -2.50 -81.51 -16.06
C PRO A 89 -3.92 -81.38 -16.61
N VAL A 90 -4.23 -82.20 -17.62
CA VAL A 90 -5.54 -82.32 -18.26
C VAL A 90 -6.37 -83.39 -17.54
N LEU A 91 -7.62 -83.07 -17.19
CA LEU A 91 -8.69 -84.06 -17.03
C LEU A 91 -9.33 -84.32 -18.41
N GLN A 92 -9.63 -85.59 -18.65
CA GLN A 92 -9.65 -86.30 -19.92
C GLN A 92 -11.03 -86.34 -20.61
N GLN A 93 -11.06 -86.25 -21.96
CA GLN A 93 -11.80 -87.11 -22.93
C GLN A 93 -11.86 -86.40 -24.32
N GLN A 94 -11.12 -86.82 -25.36
CA GLN A 94 -11.38 -87.91 -26.35
C GLN A 94 -12.61 -87.64 -27.25
N ASN A 95 -12.52 -87.53 -28.58
CA ASN A 95 -11.99 -88.43 -29.64
C ASN A 95 -11.54 -87.58 -30.86
N LYS A 96 -10.50 -87.81 -31.69
CA LYS A 96 -9.81 -88.94 -32.37
C LYS A 96 -10.51 -89.57 -33.59
N SER A 97 -10.02 -89.19 -34.79
CA SER A 97 -9.68 -90.03 -35.96
C SER A 97 -9.12 -89.11 -37.09
N THR A 98 -7.84 -89.12 -37.49
CA THR A 98 -7.11 -90.00 -38.46
C THR A 98 -7.96 -90.41 -39.66
N VAL A 99 -7.62 -90.17 -40.93
CA VAL A 99 -6.48 -90.67 -41.74
C VAL A 99 -6.45 -89.87 -43.06
N GLY A 100 -5.30 -89.43 -43.60
CA GLY A 100 -4.73 -90.10 -44.78
C GLY A 100 -4.04 -89.12 -45.72
N ALA A 101 -2.75 -89.36 -45.96
CA ALA A 101 -1.88 -88.62 -46.86
C ALA A 101 -2.15 -88.98 -48.33
N VAL A 102 -2.06 -88.02 -49.25
CA VAL A 102 -1.38 -88.11 -50.56
C VAL A 102 -1.06 -86.68 -51.04
N GLN A 103 0.21 -86.37 -51.29
CA GLN A 103 0.62 -85.28 -52.19
C GLN A 103 0.59 -85.80 -53.63
N PRO A 104 0.40 -84.91 -54.62
CA PRO A 104 1.51 -84.75 -55.56
C PRO A 104 1.85 -83.29 -55.83
N ALA A 105 3.16 -83.06 -55.89
CA ALA A 105 3.78 -81.89 -56.46
C ALA A 105 3.58 -81.86 -57.99
N ALA A 106 3.22 -80.70 -58.55
CA ALA A 106 3.82 -80.14 -59.76
C ALA A 106 3.11 -78.83 -60.19
N SER A 107 3.87 -77.74 -60.13
CA SER A 107 3.95 -76.59 -61.04
C SER A 107 2.70 -75.95 -61.68
N ARG A 108 2.76 -74.61 -61.74
CA ARG A 108 1.95 -73.64 -62.52
C ARG A 108 0.63 -73.30 -61.81
N THR A 109 0.25 -72.05 -61.56
CA THR A 109 0.52 -70.78 -62.26
C THR A 109 0.25 -69.64 -61.26
N LYS A 110 1.05 -68.55 -61.31
CA LYS A 110 0.68 -67.27 -60.71
C LYS A 110 -0.61 -66.79 -61.38
N GLU A 111 -1.73 -66.78 -60.66
CA GLU A 111 -2.88 -65.95 -61.03
C GLU A 111 -3.17 -64.95 -59.91
N ARG A 112 -2.67 -63.72 -60.13
CA ARG A 112 -3.15 -62.50 -59.46
C ARG A 112 -4.54 -62.20 -60.00
N LEU A 113 -5.59 -62.68 -59.34
CA LEU A 113 -6.98 -62.52 -59.76
C LEU A 113 -7.56 -61.09 -59.59
N TRP A 114 -6.80 -60.11 -59.12
CA TRP A 114 -7.27 -58.71 -59.04
C TRP A 114 -6.59 -57.76 -60.04
N SER A 115 -5.63 -58.25 -60.83
CA SER A 115 -4.95 -57.43 -61.85
C SER A 115 -5.46 -57.75 -63.25
N LYS A 116 -6.72 -57.40 -63.54
CA LYS A 116 -7.18 -57.22 -64.92
C LYS A 116 -7.68 -55.80 -65.08
N GLN A 117 -6.97 -55.08 -65.95
CA GLN A 117 -7.30 -53.77 -66.45
C GLN A 117 -8.75 -53.72 -66.93
N SER A 118 -9.56 -52.91 -66.26
CA SER A 118 -10.79 -52.37 -66.82
C SER A 118 -10.41 -51.25 -67.79
N ARG A 119 -10.28 -51.58 -69.08
CA ARG A 119 -10.49 -50.59 -70.15
C ARG A 119 -11.99 -50.51 -70.41
N LEU A 120 -12.67 -49.63 -69.70
CA LEU A 120 -14.05 -49.25 -69.97
C LEU A 120 -14.14 -47.72 -69.86
N LYS A 121 -14.57 -47.13 -70.99
CA LYS A 121 -15.32 -45.87 -71.15
C LYS A 121 -15.00 -44.75 -70.16
N LYS A 122 -14.57 -43.60 -70.70
CA LYS A 122 -14.46 -42.27 -70.06
C LYS A 122 -15.67 -42.02 -69.14
N LYS A 123 -15.58 -42.49 -67.90
CA LYS A 123 -16.54 -42.24 -66.83
C LYS A 123 -16.22 -40.85 -66.34
N LYS A 124 -17.26 -40.02 -66.29
CA LYS A 124 -17.24 -38.64 -65.79
C LYS A 124 -16.33 -38.61 -64.56
N LYS A 125 -15.34 -37.72 -64.55
CA LYS A 125 -14.47 -37.45 -63.41
C LYS A 125 -15.40 -36.91 -62.31
N GLU A 126 -16.03 -37.81 -61.56
CA GLU A 126 -16.65 -37.48 -60.28
C GLU A 126 -15.49 -36.92 -59.47
N GLU A 127 -15.51 -35.61 -59.20
CA GLU A 127 -14.57 -34.99 -58.28
C GLU A 127 -14.68 -35.78 -56.98
N GLU A 128 -13.63 -36.50 -56.63
CA GLU A 128 -13.50 -37.08 -55.30
C GLU A 128 -13.52 -35.89 -54.33
N VAL A 129 -14.65 -35.69 -53.66
CA VAL A 129 -14.83 -34.62 -52.68
C VAL A 129 -14.10 -35.06 -51.42
N TYR A 130 -12.90 -34.52 -51.21
CA TYR A 130 -12.11 -34.74 -50.00
C TYR A 130 -12.55 -33.74 -48.94
N VAL A 131 -12.92 -34.23 -47.76
CA VAL A 131 -13.17 -33.37 -46.59
C VAL A 131 -11.82 -32.97 -45.99
N THR A 132 -11.56 -31.67 -45.91
CA THR A 132 -10.34 -31.16 -45.27
C THR A 132 -10.49 -31.16 -43.74
N ALA A 133 -9.37 -31.19 -43.01
CA ALA A 133 -9.42 -31.16 -41.54
C ALA A 133 -10.12 -29.90 -41.00
N GLU A 134 -9.96 -28.76 -41.67
CA GLU A 134 -10.61 -27.49 -41.32
C GLU A 134 -12.12 -27.54 -41.60
N GLU A 135 -12.53 -28.10 -42.74
CA GLU A 135 -13.93 -28.29 -43.11
C GLU A 135 -14.65 -29.30 -42.22
N LEU A 136 -13.97 -30.37 -41.79
CA LEU A 136 -14.50 -31.34 -40.83
C LEU A 136 -14.77 -30.69 -39.47
N LEU A 137 -13.82 -29.90 -38.97
CA LEU A 137 -13.95 -29.19 -37.70
C LEU A 137 -15.07 -28.13 -37.77
N ALA A 138 -15.17 -27.40 -38.89
CA ALA A 138 -16.24 -26.44 -39.13
C ALA A 138 -17.63 -27.11 -39.17
N SER A 139 -17.78 -28.20 -39.95
CA SER A 139 -19.02 -28.97 -40.03
C SER A 139 -19.45 -29.54 -38.67
N LYS A 140 -18.49 -29.97 -37.84
CA LYS A 140 -18.78 -30.43 -36.47
C LYS A 140 -19.14 -29.31 -35.49
N GLN A 141 -18.58 -28.13 -35.69
CA GLN A 141 -18.92 -26.96 -34.90
C GLN A 141 -20.35 -26.46 -35.24
N GLU A 142 -20.76 -26.58 -36.50
CA GLU A 142 -22.13 -26.34 -36.98
C GLU A 142 -23.12 -27.44 -36.52
N GLN A 143 -22.73 -28.72 -36.52
CA GLN A 143 -23.55 -29.82 -35.97
C GLN A 143 -23.80 -29.66 -34.46
N ASN A 144 -22.82 -29.15 -33.69
CA ASN A 144 -23.04 -28.84 -32.27
C ASN A 144 -23.96 -27.62 -32.04
N LEU A 145 -24.23 -26.84 -33.10
CA LEU A 145 -25.13 -25.67 -33.08
C LEU A 145 -26.51 -25.99 -33.70
N GLU A 146 -26.84 -27.26 -33.98
CA GLU A 146 -28.14 -27.63 -34.57
C GLU A 146 -29.32 -27.08 -33.74
N VAL A 147 -29.96 -26.05 -34.27
CA VAL A 147 -31.24 -25.54 -33.79
C VAL A 147 -32.30 -26.57 -34.14
N VAL A 148 -32.80 -27.28 -33.13
CA VAL A 148 -33.88 -28.29 -33.24
C VAL A 148 -35.18 -27.58 -33.66
N GLN A 149 -35.42 -27.45 -34.97
CA GLN A 149 -36.69 -26.96 -35.51
C GLN A 149 -37.54 -28.16 -35.94
N LYS A 150 -38.68 -28.39 -35.28
CA LYS A 150 -39.59 -29.52 -35.56
C LYS A 150 -40.27 -29.33 -36.92
N VAL A 151 -40.00 -30.22 -37.87
CA VAL A 151 -40.62 -30.21 -39.20
C VAL A 151 -41.67 -31.33 -39.27
N TYR A 152 -42.90 -30.98 -39.67
CA TYR A 152 -44.02 -31.92 -39.81
C TYR A 152 -44.21 -32.27 -41.29
N ASP A 153 -43.98 -33.53 -41.67
CA ASP A 153 -44.21 -34.02 -43.03
C ASP A 153 -45.58 -34.71 -43.12
N MET A 154 -46.42 -34.19 -44.03
CA MET A 154 -47.82 -34.57 -44.23
C MET A 154 -48.06 -35.32 -45.57
N ARG A 155 -47.01 -35.68 -46.31
CA ARG A 155 -47.16 -36.27 -47.67
C ARG A 155 -47.52 -37.77 -47.68
N GLY A 156 -47.53 -38.44 -46.53
CA GLY A 156 -47.90 -39.85 -46.38
C GLY A 156 -49.22 -40.06 -45.61
N PRO A 157 -49.72 -41.32 -45.52
CA PRO A 157 -50.95 -41.65 -44.79
C PRO A 157 -50.90 -41.37 -43.28
N GLN A 158 -49.70 -41.17 -42.72
CA GLN A 158 -49.48 -40.76 -41.33
C GLN A 158 -48.48 -39.61 -41.27
N VAL A 159 -48.73 -38.67 -40.36
CA VAL A 159 -47.91 -37.48 -40.11
C VAL A 159 -46.60 -37.90 -39.45
N ARG A 160 -45.46 -37.60 -40.09
CA ARG A 160 -44.14 -37.86 -39.53
C ARG A 160 -43.55 -36.55 -38.99
N VAL A 161 -43.09 -36.59 -37.74
CA VAL A 161 -42.48 -35.43 -37.06
C VAL A 161 -40.98 -35.64 -37.01
N TYR A 162 -40.25 -34.80 -37.72
CA TYR A 162 -38.79 -34.82 -37.73
C TYR A 162 -38.27 -33.74 -36.78
N THR A 163 -37.48 -34.17 -35.80
CA THR A 163 -36.86 -33.26 -34.82
C THR A 163 -35.48 -32.81 -35.27
N ASN A 164 -34.77 -33.64 -36.04
CA ASN A 164 -33.44 -33.36 -36.56
C ASN A 164 -33.43 -33.56 -38.09
N LEU A 165 -32.68 -32.73 -38.83
CA LEU A 165 -32.61 -32.78 -40.30
C LEU A 165 -32.00 -34.09 -40.86
N SER A 166 -31.39 -34.89 -39.98
CA SER A 166 -30.72 -36.16 -40.28
C SER A 166 -31.67 -37.31 -40.66
N ASP A 167 -32.96 -37.20 -40.32
CA ASP A 167 -33.97 -38.24 -40.58
C ASP A 167 -34.64 -38.11 -41.96
N LEU A 168 -34.40 -37.00 -42.69
CA LEU A 168 -34.93 -36.79 -44.04
C LEU A 168 -34.30 -37.73 -45.08
N ASN A 169 -33.09 -38.24 -44.82
CA ASN A 169 -32.34 -39.12 -45.73
C ASN A 169 -32.37 -40.61 -45.34
N ALA A 170 -33.28 -41.00 -44.46
CA ALA A 170 -33.38 -42.39 -43.98
C ALA A 170 -33.70 -43.40 -45.11
N GLU A 171 -34.46 -43.00 -46.14
CA GLU A 171 -34.75 -43.85 -47.31
C GLU A 171 -33.55 -44.02 -48.26
N GLU A 172 -32.60 -43.08 -48.29
CA GLU A 172 -31.33 -43.22 -49.03
C GLU A 172 -30.33 -44.12 -48.28
N LYS A 173 -30.23 -43.96 -46.95
CA LYS A 173 -29.44 -44.85 -46.08
C LYS A 173 -29.92 -46.31 -46.14
N ALA A 174 -31.23 -46.54 -46.24
CA ALA A 174 -31.79 -47.88 -46.37
C ALA A 174 -31.47 -48.54 -47.73
N LYS A 175 -31.14 -47.75 -48.77
CA LYS A 175 -30.66 -48.26 -50.08
C LYS A 175 -29.15 -48.54 -50.09
N GLU A 176 -28.38 -47.92 -49.19
CA GLU A 176 -26.97 -48.25 -48.95
C GLU A 176 -26.77 -49.56 -48.15
N GLU A 177 -27.82 -50.19 -47.63
CA GLU A 177 -27.70 -51.48 -46.93
C GLU A 177 -27.55 -52.70 -47.88
N ASP A 178 -27.84 -52.57 -49.18
CA ASP A 178 -27.66 -53.65 -50.17
C ASP A 178 -26.29 -53.57 -50.87
N VAL A 179 -25.24 -53.25 -50.11
CA VAL A 179 -23.90 -52.95 -50.63
C VAL A 179 -22.91 -54.06 -50.25
N PRO A 180 -22.09 -54.55 -51.19
CA PRO A 180 -21.17 -55.66 -50.93
C PRO A 180 -20.09 -55.34 -49.87
N MET A 181 -19.80 -56.33 -49.03
CA MET A 181 -18.80 -56.34 -47.94
C MET A 181 -19.07 -55.36 -46.77
N PRO A 182 -20.08 -55.65 -45.92
CA PRO A 182 -20.43 -54.83 -44.76
C PRO A 182 -19.28 -54.66 -43.74
N GLU A 183 -18.53 -55.74 -43.49
CA GLU A 183 -17.41 -55.73 -42.53
C GLU A 183 -16.26 -54.81 -42.97
N LEU A 184 -15.99 -54.74 -44.27
CA LEU A 184 -14.95 -53.85 -44.81
C LEU A 184 -15.36 -52.39 -44.69
N GLN A 185 -16.63 -52.07 -44.98
CA GLN A 185 -17.16 -50.71 -44.81
C GLN A 185 -17.19 -50.29 -43.35
N HIS A 186 -17.56 -51.19 -42.44
CA HIS A 186 -17.49 -50.94 -41.00
C HIS A 186 -16.07 -50.63 -40.56
N ASN A 187 -15.08 -51.42 -40.99
CA ASN A 187 -13.67 -51.21 -40.68
C ASN A 187 -13.14 -49.87 -41.22
N ILE A 188 -13.50 -49.52 -42.47
CA ILE A 188 -13.15 -48.22 -43.05
C ILE A 188 -13.83 -47.08 -42.28
N GLY A 189 -15.11 -47.22 -41.93
CA GLY A 189 -15.85 -46.25 -41.12
C GLY A 189 -15.30 -46.11 -39.70
N LEU A 190 -14.74 -47.18 -39.13
CA LEU A 190 -14.02 -47.12 -37.86
C LEU A 190 -12.72 -46.32 -38.00
N LEU A 191 -11.93 -46.56 -39.05
CA LEU A 191 -10.70 -45.81 -39.32
C LEU A 191 -10.99 -44.30 -39.53
N VAL A 192 -12.05 -43.96 -40.25
CA VAL A 192 -12.47 -42.57 -40.44
C VAL A 192 -12.87 -41.93 -39.11
N ARG A 193 -13.66 -42.62 -38.27
CA ARG A 193 -14.05 -42.11 -36.94
C ARG A 193 -12.87 -41.95 -35.99
N LEU A 194 -11.89 -42.87 -36.02
CA LEU A 194 -10.67 -42.75 -35.23
C LEU A 194 -9.84 -41.54 -35.70
N ALA A 195 -9.63 -41.39 -37.01
CA ALA A 195 -8.94 -40.23 -37.56
C ALA A 195 -9.65 -38.91 -37.26
N GLU A 196 -10.98 -38.89 -37.31
CA GLU A 196 -11.81 -37.75 -36.92
C GLU A 196 -11.64 -37.40 -35.42
N ALA A 197 -11.65 -38.41 -34.55
CA ALA A 197 -11.43 -38.21 -33.12
C ALA A 197 -10.01 -37.66 -32.83
N ASP A 198 -9.00 -38.18 -33.52
CA ASP A 198 -7.61 -37.71 -33.42
C ASP A 198 -7.49 -36.25 -33.86
N ILE A 199 -8.12 -35.87 -34.99
CA ILE A 199 -8.15 -34.48 -35.48
C ILE A 199 -8.79 -33.55 -34.43
N GLN A 200 -9.89 -33.98 -33.80
CA GLN A 200 -10.56 -33.21 -32.76
C GLN A 200 -9.74 -33.09 -31.48
N GLU A 201 -9.01 -34.13 -31.08
CA GLU A 201 -8.08 -34.06 -29.94
C GLU A 201 -6.95 -33.07 -30.22
N ILE A 202 -6.30 -33.18 -31.38
CA ILE A 202 -5.22 -32.29 -31.80
C ILE A 202 -5.68 -30.83 -31.85
N ASP A 203 -6.87 -30.54 -32.39
CA ASP A 203 -7.37 -29.17 -32.45
C ASP A 203 -7.72 -28.60 -31.06
N ARG A 204 -8.28 -29.42 -30.16
CA ARG A 204 -8.49 -29.02 -28.76
C ARG A 204 -7.18 -28.72 -28.05
N ASP A 205 -6.16 -29.55 -28.27
CA ASP A 205 -4.83 -29.34 -27.72
C ASP A 205 -4.19 -28.08 -28.30
N LEU A 206 -4.28 -27.87 -29.61
CA LEU A 206 -3.79 -26.68 -30.30
C LEU A 206 -4.47 -25.40 -29.78
N ARG A 207 -5.79 -25.44 -29.51
CA ARG A 207 -6.52 -24.32 -28.91
C ARG A 207 -6.03 -24.03 -27.49
N ARG A 208 -5.89 -25.05 -26.64
CA ARG A 208 -5.35 -24.88 -25.28
C ARG A 208 -3.94 -24.30 -25.32
N GLU A 209 -3.07 -24.80 -26.20
CA GLU A 209 -1.71 -24.27 -26.37
C GLU A 209 -1.69 -22.82 -26.91
N ARG A 210 -2.64 -22.46 -27.78
CA ARG A 210 -2.78 -21.07 -28.24
C ARG A 210 -3.21 -20.15 -27.09
N GLU A 211 -4.15 -20.57 -26.26
CA GLU A 211 -4.60 -19.80 -25.09
C GLU A 211 -3.50 -19.65 -24.03
N THR A 212 -2.77 -20.72 -23.72
CA THR A 212 -1.63 -20.66 -22.79
C THR A 212 -0.54 -19.74 -23.34
N ALA A 213 -0.21 -19.82 -24.63
CA ALA A 213 0.76 -18.94 -25.28
C ALA A 213 0.31 -17.46 -25.21
N LEU A 214 -0.97 -17.17 -25.40
CA LEU A 214 -1.51 -15.82 -25.27
C LEU A 214 -1.45 -15.31 -23.82
N SER A 215 -1.76 -16.16 -22.84
CA SER A 215 -1.65 -15.82 -21.42
C SER A 215 -0.20 -15.51 -21.02
N LEU A 216 0.73 -16.40 -21.38
CA LEU A 216 2.16 -16.24 -21.13
C LEU A 216 2.72 -14.99 -21.81
N LYS A 217 2.24 -14.65 -23.01
CA LYS A 217 2.64 -13.42 -23.69
C LYS A 217 2.21 -12.18 -22.90
N LYS A 218 0.97 -12.12 -22.40
CA LYS A 218 0.49 -11.00 -21.57
C LYS A 218 1.28 -10.89 -20.27
N GLU A 219 1.59 -12.03 -19.63
CA GLU A 219 2.40 -12.06 -18.41
C GLU A 219 3.82 -11.57 -18.68
N LYS A 220 4.44 -12.01 -19.79
CA LYS A 220 5.75 -11.52 -20.23
C LYS A 220 5.73 -10.01 -20.42
N ASP A 221 4.75 -9.47 -21.16
CA ASP A 221 4.66 -8.03 -21.43
C ASP A 221 4.49 -7.23 -20.12
N LYS A 222 3.73 -7.78 -19.15
CA LYS A 222 3.58 -7.20 -17.80
C LYS A 222 4.89 -7.23 -16.99
N LEU A 223 5.63 -8.34 -17.03
CA LEU A 223 6.92 -8.46 -16.34
C LEU A 223 7.98 -7.56 -16.98
N GLU A 224 7.97 -7.40 -18.30
CA GLU A 224 8.86 -6.48 -19.00
C GLU A 224 8.59 -5.02 -18.63
N SER A 225 7.33 -4.61 -18.47
CA SER A 225 6.99 -3.26 -18.04
C SER A 225 7.37 -2.99 -16.57
N GLU A 226 7.14 -3.96 -15.67
CA GLU A 226 7.58 -3.89 -14.27
C GLU A 226 9.11 -3.81 -14.16
N ALA A 227 9.84 -4.66 -14.88
CA ALA A 227 11.29 -4.64 -14.91
C ALA A 227 11.84 -3.30 -15.43
N ALA A 228 11.20 -2.73 -16.47
CA ALA A 228 11.57 -1.41 -16.98
C ALA A 228 11.31 -0.29 -15.97
N PHE A 229 10.20 -0.36 -15.22
CA PHE A 229 9.90 0.59 -14.15
C PHE A 229 10.93 0.50 -13.02
N GLN A 230 11.21 -0.70 -12.52
CA GLN A 230 12.20 -0.92 -11.46
C GLN A 230 13.60 -0.50 -11.89
N LYS A 231 13.98 -0.76 -13.15
CA LYS A 231 15.26 -0.30 -13.69
C LYS A 231 15.37 1.23 -13.66
N ARG A 232 14.33 1.96 -14.08
CA ARG A 232 14.34 3.43 -14.00
C ARG A 232 14.47 3.92 -12.55
N GLN A 233 13.82 3.26 -11.60
CA GLN A 233 13.96 3.61 -10.18
C GLN A 233 15.39 3.40 -9.69
N LEU A 234 16.04 2.29 -10.08
CA LEU A 234 17.45 2.04 -9.76
C LEU A 234 18.38 3.08 -10.40
N ASP A 235 18.20 3.36 -11.69
CA ASP A 235 19.00 4.36 -12.41
C ASP A 235 18.85 5.75 -11.75
N ASN A 236 17.64 6.12 -11.30
CA ASN A 236 17.40 7.36 -10.56
C ASN A 236 18.12 7.37 -9.20
N MET A 237 18.08 6.26 -8.45
CA MET A 237 18.76 6.17 -7.15
C MET A 237 20.29 6.21 -7.30
N GLU A 238 20.84 5.61 -8.35
CA GLU A 238 22.27 5.66 -8.67
C GLU A 238 22.72 7.10 -8.96
N GLU A 239 21.93 7.87 -9.71
CA GLU A 239 22.22 9.29 -9.95
C GLU A 239 22.11 10.15 -8.68
N ILE A 240 21.12 9.89 -7.82
CA ILE A 240 21.01 10.59 -6.52
C ILE A 240 22.25 10.29 -5.67
N MET A 241 22.68 9.02 -5.61
CA MET A 241 23.88 8.63 -4.88
C MET A 241 25.13 9.28 -5.44
N SER A 242 25.29 9.36 -6.76
CA SER A 242 26.46 10.01 -7.37
C SER A 242 26.57 11.48 -7.00
N VAL A 243 25.45 12.21 -6.96
CA VAL A 243 25.41 13.61 -6.51
C VAL A 243 25.74 13.72 -5.02
N LEU A 244 25.24 12.81 -4.18
CA LEU A 244 25.54 12.81 -2.75
C LEU A 244 27.01 12.47 -2.46
N ASP A 245 27.61 11.55 -3.21
CA ASP A 245 29.03 11.22 -3.12
C ASP A 245 29.89 12.44 -3.49
N GLN A 246 29.51 13.19 -4.53
CA GLN A 246 30.18 14.45 -4.87
C GLN A 246 30.09 15.48 -3.74
N VAL A 247 28.91 15.62 -3.11
CA VAL A 247 28.72 16.52 -1.97
C VAL A 247 29.59 16.11 -0.77
N ASP A 248 29.70 14.81 -0.48
CA ASP A 248 30.55 14.30 0.60
C ASP A 248 32.05 14.51 0.29
N GLU A 249 32.47 14.35 -0.97
CA GLU A 249 33.84 14.65 -1.39
C GLU A 249 34.19 16.15 -1.23
N GLU A 250 33.28 17.06 -1.59
CA GLU A 250 33.46 18.50 -1.36
C GLU A 250 33.42 18.87 0.13
N SER A 251 32.63 18.15 0.92
CA SER A 251 32.58 18.30 2.38
C SER A 251 33.90 17.90 3.02
N THR A 252 34.44 16.73 2.67
CA THR A 252 35.68 16.19 3.23
C THR A 252 36.92 16.97 2.79
N SER A 253 36.90 17.56 1.60
CA SER A 253 37.95 18.47 1.12
C SER A 253 37.85 19.89 1.70
N GLY A 254 36.73 20.24 2.35
CA GLY A 254 36.49 21.54 2.96
C GLY A 254 36.21 22.67 1.96
N THR A 255 35.92 22.33 0.70
CA THR A 255 35.57 23.32 -0.36
C THR A 255 34.07 23.51 -0.51
N LEU A 256 33.26 22.79 0.28
CA LEU A 256 31.80 22.83 0.22
C LEU A 256 31.26 24.25 0.46
N THR A 257 30.44 24.73 -0.47
CA THR A 257 29.79 26.04 -0.37
C THR A 257 28.26 25.91 -0.31
N LEU A 258 27.60 26.90 0.30
CA LEU A 258 26.14 26.93 0.34
C LEU A 258 25.53 27.09 -1.06
N ASP A 259 26.17 27.80 -1.99
CA ASP A 259 25.67 27.96 -3.36
C ASP A 259 25.74 26.65 -4.15
N PHE A 260 26.83 25.90 -4.00
CA PHE A 260 26.97 24.58 -4.61
C PHE A 260 25.88 23.63 -4.10
N LEU A 261 25.74 23.51 -2.77
CA LEU A 261 24.71 22.66 -2.18
C LEU A 261 23.29 23.06 -2.62
N ALA A 262 22.97 24.35 -2.59
CA ALA A 262 21.66 24.85 -3.01
C ALA A 262 21.35 24.44 -4.46
N THR A 263 22.36 24.52 -5.34
CA THR A 263 22.24 24.14 -6.75
C THR A 263 22.00 22.64 -6.89
N CYS A 264 22.83 21.80 -6.24
CA CYS A 264 22.71 20.35 -6.28
C CYS A 264 21.35 19.87 -5.78
N PHE A 265 20.94 20.29 -4.58
CA PHE A 265 19.68 19.84 -4.00
C PHE A 265 18.45 20.44 -4.71
N SER A 266 18.54 21.65 -5.26
CA SER A 266 17.47 22.19 -6.11
C SER A 266 17.30 21.40 -7.42
N ASP A 267 18.41 20.98 -8.04
CA ASP A 267 18.38 20.16 -9.24
C ASP A 267 17.83 18.75 -8.95
N LEU A 268 18.25 18.12 -7.84
CA LEU A 268 17.70 16.86 -7.37
C LEU A 268 16.19 16.97 -7.09
N HIS A 269 15.74 18.05 -6.45
CA HIS A 269 14.33 18.27 -6.18
C HIS A 269 13.50 18.40 -7.47
N LYS A 270 14.05 19.07 -8.49
CA LYS A 270 13.39 19.25 -9.80
C LYS A 270 13.33 17.95 -10.62
N ARG A 271 14.41 17.18 -10.64
CA ARG A 271 14.52 15.96 -11.47
C ARG A 271 13.85 14.74 -10.83
N TYR A 272 13.88 14.65 -9.50
CA TYR A 272 13.51 13.43 -8.77
C TYR A 272 12.60 13.72 -7.57
N ALA A 273 11.53 14.51 -7.75
CA ALA A 273 10.66 14.98 -6.67
C ALA A 273 10.10 13.86 -5.76
N ASP A 274 9.69 12.72 -6.33
CA ASP A 274 9.15 11.59 -5.56
C ASP A 274 10.25 10.91 -4.72
N SER A 275 11.39 10.62 -5.34
CA SER A 275 12.55 10.02 -4.67
C SER A 275 13.15 10.97 -3.63
N TYR A 276 13.11 12.28 -3.88
CA TYR A 276 13.58 13.32 -2.95
C TYR A 276 12.81 13.27 -1.63
N LYS A 277 11.49 13.10 -1.70
CA LYS A 277 10.64 12.91 -0.51
C LYS A 277 10.85 11.54 0.13
N LEU A 278 10.90 10.48 -0.67
CA LEU A 278 11.06 9.11 -0.19
C LEU A 278 12.37 8.92 0.59
N CYS A 279 13.45 9.51 0.10
CA CYS A 279 14.77 9.45 0.72
C CYS A 279 15.01 10.58 1.73
N ASN A 280 14.02 11.45 1.96
CA ASN A 280 14.11 12.61 2.85
C ASN A 280 15.36 13.47 2.61
N LEU A 281 15.66 13.76 1.34
CA LEU A 281 16.87 14.48 0.95
C LEU A 281 16.94 15.90 1.53
N SER A 282 15.80 16.51 1.88
CA SER A 282 15.75 17.77 2.64
C SER A 282 16.56 17.70 3.93
N CYS A 283 16.46 16.59 4.68
CA CYS A 283 17.17 16.42 5.95
C CYS A 283 18.70 16.31 5.73
N ILE A 284 19.10 15.62 4.66
CA ILE A 284 20.50 15.50 4.27
C ILE A 284 21.05 16.88 3.88
N ALA A 285 20.31 17.62 3.06
CA ALA A 285 20.65 19.00 2.70
C ALA A 285 20.84 19.86 3.95
N CYS A 286 19.92 19.76 4.93
CA CYS A 286 20.02 20.46 6.21
C CYS A 286 21.30 20.10 6.96
N SER A 287 21.67 18.82 7.04
CA SER A 287 22.87 18.40 7.78
C SER A 287 24.16 19.00 7.23
N TYR A 288 24.30 19.13 5.91
CA TYR A 288 25.47 19.77 5.29
C TYR A 288 25.40 21.30 5.35
N ALA A 289 24.20 21.86 5.24
CA ALA A 289 24.01 23.30 5.20
C ALA A 289 24.15 23.97 6.58
N LEU A 290 23.70 23.32 7.65
CA LEU A 290 23.68 23.90 9.00
C LEU A 290 25.06 24.39 9.48
N PRO A 291 26.16 23.61 9.39
CA PRO A 291 27.49 24.10 9.73
C PRO A 291 27.91 25.32 8.91
N LEU A 292 27.58 25.36 7.62
CA LEU A 292 27.90 26.50 6.77
C LEU A 292 27.06 27.73 7.12
N PHE A 293 25.76 27.57 7.40
CA PHE A 293 24.91 28.64 7.87
C PHE A 293 25.41 29.23 9.21
N ILE A 294 25.89 28.38 10.12
CA ILE A 294 26.55 28.84 11.35
C ILE A 294 27.73 29.74 10.99
N THR A 295 28.61 29.34 10.06
CA THR A 295 29.76 30.16 9.67
C THR A 295 29.36 31.47 8.99
N VAL A 296 28.36 31.46 8.10
CA VAL A 296 27.89 32.66 7.39
C VAL A 296 27.28 33.68 8.33
N PHE A 297 26.52 33.24 9.33
CA PHE A 297 25.84 34.11 10.28
C PHE A 297 26.60 34.31 11.59
N GLN A 298 27.80 33.75 11.72
CA GLN A 298 28.65 33.96 12.88
C GLN A 298 29.03 35.44 13.00
N GLY A 299 28.70 36.05 14.14
CA GLY A 299 28.98 37.48 14.37
C GLY A 299 28.19 38.44 13.48
N TRP A 300 27.22 37.97 12.68
CA TRP A 300 26.38 38.88 11.89
C TRP A 300 25.57 39.80 12.81
N ASP A 301 25.65 41.09 12.54
CA ASP A 301 24.91 42.16 13.19
C ASP A 301 24.02 42.87 12.15
N PRO A 302 22.68 42.74 12.24
CA PRO A 302 21.77 43.37 11.30
C PRO A 302 21.83 44.90 11.30
N LEU A 303 22.30 45.54 12.38
CA LEU A 303 22.41 47.01 12.44
C LEU A 303 23.55 47.54 11.57
N ARG A 304 24.55 46.71 11.28
CA ARG A 304 25.71 47.06 10.46
C ARG A 304 25.56 46.60 9.02
N ASN A 305 25.02 45.40 8.80
CA ASN A 305 24.79 44.85 7.47
C ASN A 305 23.43 44.11 7.38
N PRO A 306 22.32 44.83 7.18
CA PRO A 306 20.97 44.29 7.28
C PRO A 306 20.60 43.29 6.16
N SER A 307 21.31 43.33 5.03
CA SER A 307 21.05 42.48 3.87
C SER A 307 22.01 41.29 3.75
N HIS A 308 22.90 41.10 4.74
CA HIS A 308 23.86 39.99 4.75
C HIS A 308 23.14 38.63 4.68
N GLY A 309 23.50 37.82 3.70
CA GLY A 309 22.96 36.47 3.53
C GLY A 309 21.50 36.41 3.07
N LEU A 310 20.82 37.53 2.78
CA LEU A 310 19.41 37.53 2.35
C LEU A 310 19.21 36.79 1.02
N GLU A 311 20.01 37.14 0.01
CA GLU A 311 19.95 36.48 -1.31
C GLU A 311 20.33 35.00 -1.19
N LEU A 312 21.39 34.70 -0.45
CA LEU A 312 21.84 33.34 -0.19
C LEU A 312 20.73 32.51 0.48
N VAL A 313 20.15 32.98 1.58
CA VAL A 313 19.08 32.28 2.27
C VAL A 313 17.88 32.07 1.33
N SER A 314 17.54 33.05 0.50
CA SER A 314 16.39 32.94 -0.42
C SER A 314 16.49 31.76 -1.40
N THR A 315 17.71 31.36 -1.83
CA THR A 315 17.89 30.21 -2.75
C THR A 315 17.58 28.87 -2.08
N TRP A 316 17.65 28.81 -0.75
CA TRP A 316 17.39 27.60 0.04
C TRP A 316 15.93 27.41 0.40
N LYS A 317 15.08 28.43 0.21
CA LYS A 317 13.64 28.37 0.54
C LYS A 317 12.91 27.23 -0.16
N THR A 318 13.35 26.85 -1.36
CA THR A 318 12.75 25.74 -2.14
C THR A 318 13.39 24.38 -1.88
N VAL A 319 14.54 24.34 -1.22
CA VAL A 319 15.30 23.11 -0.93
C VAL A 319 14.83 22.47 0.37
N PHE A 320 14.55 23.30 1.38
CA PHE A 320 14.10 22.84 2.68
C PHE A 320 12.59 22.63 2.71
N ASP A 321 12.17 21.64 3.51
CA ASP A 321 10.78 21.51 3.90
C ASP A 321 10.39 22.64 4.88
N ALA A 322 9.08 22.87 5.04
CA ALA A 322 8.56 23.98 5.83
C ALA A 322 9.06 23.98 7.29
N VAL A 323 9.23 22.80 7.90
CA VAL A 323 9.63 22.69 9.31
C VAL A 323 11.11 23.03 9.46
N SER A 324 11.97 22.44 8.62
CA SER A 324 13.40 22.74 8.64
C SER A 324 13.67 24.22 8.30
N TRP A 325 12.92 24.79 7.37
CA TRP A 325 13.00 26.20 7.00
C TRP A 325 12.68 27.12 8.19
N GLU A 326 11.59 26.85 8.88
CA GLU A 326 11.18 27.61 10.07
C GLU A 326 12.23 27.54 11.19
N GLN A 327 12.77 26.35 11.47
CA GLN A 327 13.81 26.18 12.49
C GLN A 327 15.07 26.98 12.17
N LEU A 328 15.49 26.99 10.89
CA LEU A 328 16.66 27.77 10.46
C LEU A 328 16.42 29.27 10.66
N MET A 329 15.24 29.77 10.29
CA MET A 329 14.89 31.19 10.49
C MET A 329 14.90 31.55 11.97
N LEU A 330 14.29 30.70 12.83
CA LEU A 330 14.25 30.88 14.28
C LEU A 330 15.63 30.81 14.94
N GLN A 331 16.57 30.06 14.37
CA GLN A 331 17.90 29.88 14.93
C GLN A 331 18.86 31.02 14.57
N PHE A 332 18.90 31.45 13.31
CA PHE A 332 19.96 32.34 12.81
C PHE A 332 19.51 33.78 12.54
N ILE A 333 18.26 33.97 12.11
CA ILE A 333 17.78 35.26 11.59
C ILE A 333 16.93 35.98 12.63
N VAL A 334 15.85 35.33 13.06
CA VAL A 334 14.80 35.90 13.90
C VAL A 334 15.34 36.50 15.21
N PRO A 335 16.22 35.84 16.00
CA PRO A 335 16.68 36.40 17.26
C PRO A 335 17.39 37.75 17.10
N LYS A 336 18.10 37.93 15.97
CA LYS A 336 18.85 39.16 15.70
C LYS A 336 17.93 40.28 15.21
N LEU A 337 16.94 39.97 14.38
CA LEU A 337 15.93 40.94 13.95
C LEU A 337 15.02 41.37 15.12
N GLN A 338 14.75 40.46 16.07
CA GLN A 338 14.06 40.81 17.32
C GLN A 338 14.84 41.86 18.12
N LEU A 339 16.17 41.73 18.23
CA LEU A 339 16.99 42.75 18.88
C LEU A 339 16.89 44.11 18.17
N VAL A 340 16.91 44.13 16.83
CA VAL A 340 16.69 45.38 16.07
C VAL A 340 15.35 46.02 16.41
N LEU A 341 14.26 45.25 16.45
CA LEU A 341 12.95 45.77 16.83
C LEU A 341 12.85 46.15 18.32
N GLN A 342 13.62 45.52 19.20
CA GLN A 342 13.70 45.89 20.62
C GLN A 342 14.42 47.23 20.82
N GLU A 343 15.46 47.53 20.05
CA GLU A 343 16.14 48.83 20.07
C GLU A 343 15.40 49.90 19.27
N PHE A 344 14.49 49.49 18.38
CA PHE A 344 13.73 50.41 17.55
C PHE A 344 12.82 51.33 18.36
N GLU A 345 12.98 52.64 18.17
CA GLU A 345 12.18 53.69 18.80
C GLU A 345 11.16 54.26 17.82
N VAL A 346 9.90 54.30 18.27
CA VAL A 346 8.82 54.98 17.55
C VAL A 346 8.77 56.43 18.05
N ASN A 347 9.07 57.38 17.18
CA ASN A 347 9.13 58.80 17.52
C ASN A 347 8.41 59.64 16.46
N PRO A 348 7.21 60.19 16.76
CA PRO A 348 6.44 60.98 15.80
C PRO A 348 7.14 62.26 15.31
N ALA A 349 8.03 62.85 16.11
CA ALA A 349 8.70 64.11 15.77
C ALA A 349 9.95 63.91 14.88
N SER A 350 10.58 62.75 14.95
CA SER A 350 11.82 62.46 14.22
C SER A 350 11.99 60.96 13.96
N GLN A 351 11.09 60.38 13.17
CA GLN A 351 11.11 58.94 12.91
C GLN A 351 12.31 58.52 12.05
N LYS A 352 13.08 57.53 12.53
CA LYS A 352 14.09 56.83 11.73
C LYS A 352 13.47 55.53 11.21
N LEU A 353 13.44 55.33 9.90
CA LEU A 353 12.79 54.16 9.28
C LEU A 353 13.76 53.04 8.91
N ASP A 354 15.07 53.27 8.99
CA ASP A 354 16.09 52.33 8.52
C ASP A 354 15.95 50.95 9.19
N GLN A 355 15.89 50.92 10.53
CA GLN A 355 15.75 49.69 11.32
C GLN A 355 14.46 48.93 10.98
N PHE A 356 13.36 49.65 10.76
CA PHE A 356 12.10 49.05 10.35
C PHE A 356 12.23 48.41 8.96
N PHE A 357 12.78 49.14 7.97
CA PHE A 357 13.01 48.60 6.64
C PHE A 357 14.00 47.44 6.62
N TRP A 358 15.00 47.44 7.49
CA TRP A 358 15.94 46.32 7.62
C TRP A 358 15.22 45.03 8.00
N VAL A 359 14.24 45.09 8.89
CA VAL A 359 13.43 43.93 9.29
C VAL A 359 12.43 43.56 8.19
N ILE A 360 11.74 44.53 7.60
CA ILE A 360 10.73 44.27 6.55
C ILE A 360 11.34 43.66 5.29
N LYS A 361 12.61 43.94 4.96
CA LYS A 361 13.32 43.27 3.85
C LYS A 361 13.34 41.74 3.97
N TRP A 362 13.24 41.20 5.18
CA TRP A 362 13.21 39.75 5.42
C TRP A 362 11.79 39.15 5.39
N ALA A 363 10.74 39.96 5.21
CA ALA A 363 9.35 39.50 5.25
C ALA A 363 9.01 38.45 4.19
N SER A 364 9.65 38.49 3.01
CA SER A 364 9.44 37.50 1.94
C SER A 364 10.12 36.14 2.21
N VAL A 365 11.07 36.10 3.13
CA VAL A 365 11.92 34.94 3.44
C VAL A 365 11.44 34.24 4.72
N ILE A 366 11.11 35.03 5.75
CA ILE A 366 10.63 34.53 7.04
C ILE A 366 9.18 34.06 6.92
N PRO A 367 8.81 32.88 7.47
CA PRO A 367 7.42 32.46 7.56
C PRO A 367 6.51 33.54 8.14
N ILE A 368 5.36 33.76 7.51
CA ILE A 368 4.48 34.90 7.80
C ILE A 368 4.07 34.95 9.28
N HIS A 369 3.76 33.80 9.90
CA HIS A 369 3.35 33.74 11.30
C HIS A 369 4.45 34.21 12.26
N ILE A 370 5.72 33.99 11.92
CA ILE A 370 6.87 34.43 12.73
C ILE A 370 7.09 35.93 12.57
N MET A 371 6.97 36.45 11.35
CA MET A 371 7.07 37.90 11.11
C MET A 371 5.95 38.66 11.83
N VAL A 372 4.72 38.15 11.76
CA VAL A 372 3.57 38.70 12.49
C VAL A 372 3.84 38.69 13.99
N ASP A 373 4.25 37.56 14.57
CA ASP A 373 4.55 37.42 16.00
C ASP A 373 5.65 38.40 16.46
N MET A 374 6.69 38.60 15.66
CA MET A 374 7.73 39.61 15.95
C MET A 374 7.17 41.02 15.97
N MET A 375 6.35 41.38 14.97
CA MET A 375 5.75 42.72 14.92
C MET A 375 4.79 42.94 16.09
N GLU A 376 3.96 41.95 16.44
CA GLU A 376 3.04 41.99 17.57
C GLU A 376 3.75 42.15 18.91
N LYS A 377 4.91 41.50 19.10
CA LYS A 377 5.64 41.54 20.37
C LYS A 377 6.52 42.77 20.51
N PHE A 378 7.18 43.22 19.43
CA PHE A 378 8.26 44.20 19.54
C PHE A 378 7.95 45.56 18.89
N PHE A 379 7.06 45.62 17.90
CA PHE A 379 6.72 46.87 17.20
C PHE A 379 5.41 47.49 17.69
N PHE A 380 4.29 46.75 17.61
CA PHE A 380 2.95 47.28 17.90
C PHE A 380 2.77 47.82 19.32
N PRO A 381 3.33 47.21 20.39
CA PRO A 381 3.18 47.75 21.74
C PRO A 381 3.74 49.17 21.86
N LYS A 382 4.94 49.41 21.31
CA LYS A 382 5.57 50.73 21.28
C LYS A 382 4.78 51.72 20.41
N TRP A 383 4.33 51.27 19.24
CA TRP A 383 3.58 52.09 18.31
C TRP A 383 2.23 52.55 18.91
N LEU A 384 1.50 51.64 19.55
CA LEU A 384 0.25 51.94 20.24
C LEU A 384 0.47 52.80 21.48
N GLU A 385 1.54 52.58 22.24
CA GLU A 385 1.87 53.40 23.42
C GLU A 385 2.14 54.86 23.03
N VAL A 386 2.94 55.08 21.98
CA VAL A 386 3.23 56.41 21.43
C VAL A 386 1.94 57.08 20.94
N LEU A 387 1.10 56.35 20.22
CA LEU A 387 -0.20 56.85 19.76
C LEU A 387 -1.08 57.23 20.95
N ASN A 388 -1.16 56.39 21.98
CA ASN A 388 -1.93 56.66 23.19
C ASN A 388 -1.45 57.93 23.88
N HIS A 389 -0.13 58.05 24.10
CA HIS A 389 0.47 59.20 24.77
C HIS A 389 0.23 60.51 24.01
N TRP A 390 0.32 60.46 22.67
CA TRP A 390 0.04 61.62 21.82
C TRP A 390 -1.44 62.04 21.89
N LEU A 391 -2.37 61.07 21.84
CA LEU A 391 -3.81 61.31 21.96
C LEU A 391 -4.22 61.86 23.33
N CYS A 392 -3.55 61.44 24.42
CA CYS A 392 -3.84 61.91 25.77
C CYS A 392 -3.25 63.31 26.11
N SER A 393 -2.35 63.84 25.28
CA SER A 393 -1.65 65.10 25.57
C SER A 393 -2.40 66.31 25.00
N ASN A 394 -2.17 66.64 23.73
CA ASN A 394 -2.88 67.67 22.96
C ASN A 394 -2.76 67.32 21.47
N PRO A 395 -3.60 66.41 20.96
CA PRO A 395 -3.42 65.87 19.61
C PRO A 395 -3.85 66.87 18.53
N ASN A 396 -2.99 67.06 17.53
CA ASN A 396 -3.43 67.55 16.22
C ASN A 396 -3.89 66.34 15.39
N PHE A 397 -5.21 66.14 15.30
CA PHE A 397 -5.78 64.94 14.65
C PHE A 397 -5.38 64.79 13.17
N GLU A 398 -5.10 65.88 12.47
CA GLU A 398 -4.63 65.82 11.08
C GLU A 398 -3.22 65.22 11.00
N GLU A 399 -2.32 65.63 11.89
CA GLU A 399 -0.96 65.08 11.98
C GLU A 399 -0.97 63.63 12.46
N VAL A 400 -1.80 63.30 13.45
CA VAL A 400 -1.95 61.92 13.95
C VAL A 400 -2.47 61.01 12.84
N MET A 401 -3.46 61.46 12.06
CA MET A 401 -4.00 60.68 10.93
C MET A 401 -2.98 60.51 9.80
N LYS A 402 -2.21 61.55 9.47
CA LYS A 402 -1.10 61.44 8.51
C LYS A 402 -0.03 60.46 8.99
N TRP A 403 0.34 60.50 10.26
CA TRP A 403 1.31 59.59 10.87
C TRP A 403 0.81 58.14 10.87
N TYR A 404 -0.46 57.90 11.23
CA TYR A 404 -1.09 56.59 11.18
C TYR A 404 -1.11 56.02 9.75
N ASN A 405 -1.56 56.81 8.77
CA ASN A 405 -1.61 56.37 7.37
C ASN A 405 -0.22 56.12 6.82
N GLY A 406 0.77 56.95 7.16
CA GLY A 406 2.17 56.73 6.79
C GLY A 406 2.69 55.38 7.29
N TRP A 407 2.44 55.02 8.55
CA TRP A 407 2.82 53.69 9.07
C TRP A 407 2.09 52.55 8.38
N LYS A 408 0.78 52.72 8.12
CA LYS A 408 -0.02 51.70 7.44
C LYS A 408 0.48 51.44 6.01
N GLU A 409 0.92 52.47 5.30
CA GLU A 409 1.47 52.35 3.94
C GLU A 409 2.85 51.67 3.91
N LEU A 410 3.60 51.70 5.01
CA LEU A 410 4.92 51.06 5.11
C LEU A 410 4.86 49.56 5.36
N ILE A 411 3.71 49.02 5.78
CA ILE A 411 3.53 47.59 6.04
C ILE A 411 3.15 46.90 4.71
N PRO A 412 3.90 45.86 4.28
CA PRO A 412 3.57 45.09 3.07
C PRO A 412 2.14 44.56 3.05
N GLU A 413 1.51 44.52 1.88
CA GLU A 413 0.13 44.04 1.70
C GLU A 413 -0.08 42.62 2.21
N GLU A 414 0.93 41.76 2.06
CA GLU A 414 0.92 40.37 2.56
C GLU A 414 0.73 40.30 4.09
N LEU A 415 1.34 41.23 4.82
CA LEU A 415 1.18 41.34 6.27
C LEU A 415 -0.13 42.05 6.64
N LEU A 416 -0.54 43.06 5.89
CA LEU A 416 -1.85 43.71 6.07
C LEU A 416 -3.03 42.79 5.78
N ALA A 417 -2.85 41.71 5.01
CA ALA A 417 -3.87 40.69 4.80
C ALA A 417 -4.10 39.83 6.05
N ASN A 418 -3.10 39.75 6.95
CA ASN A 418 -3.17 38.93 8.16
C ASN A 418 -4.12 39.53 9.21
N GLU A 419 -4.95 38.69 9.83
CA GLU A 419 -5.98 39.12 10.80
C GLU A 419 -5.38 39.80 12.03
N SER A 420 -4.27 39.28 12.56
CA SER A 420 -3.61 39.82 13.75
C SER A 420 -3.06 41.22 13.50
N ILE A 421 -2.38 41.43 12.37
CA ILE A 421 -1.87 42.75 11.98
C ILE A 421 -3.02 43.75 11.79
N ARG A 422 -4.10 43.34 11.10
CA ARG A 422 -5.30 44.18 10.94
C ARG A 422 -5.93 44.55 12.27
N PHE A 423 -5.98 43.60 13.20
CA PHE A 423 -6.48 43.84 14.54
C PHE A 423 -5.66 44.93 15.25
N GLN A 424 -4.32 44.85 15.23
CA GLN A 424 -3.46 45.87 15.86
C GLN A 424 -3.62 47.26 15.20
N ILE A 425 -3.75 47.31 13.88
CA ILE A 425 -3.96 48.56 13.13
C ILE A 425 -5.34 49.16 13.46
N ASN A 426 -6.40 48.35 13.46
CA ASN A 426 -7.75 48.78 13.84
C ASN A 426 -7.81 49.26 15.29
N ARG A 427 -7.06 48.63 16.19
CA ARG A 427 -6.95 49.08 17.58
C ARG A 427 -6.42 50.52 17.68
N GLY A 428 -5.41 50.87 16.87
CA GLY A 428 -4.94 52.26 16.78
C GLY A 428 -6.02 53.21 16.26
N LEU A 429 -6.78 52.79 15.25
CA LEU A 429 -7.90 53.57 14.70
C LEU A 429 -9.04 53.77 15.72
N ASP A 430 -9.36 52.73 16.51
CA ASP A 430 -10.36 52.78 17.57
C ASP A 430 -9.94 53.75 18.69
N MET A 431 -8.64 53.80 19.02
CA MET A 431 -8.08 54.76 19.97
C MET A 431 -8.22 56.19 19.45
N MET A 432 -7.93 56.43 18.17
CA MET A 432 -8.13 57.73 17.54
C MET A 432 -9.60 58.15 17.54
N SER A 433 -10.50 57.21 17.23
CA SER A 433 -11.95 57.48 17.20
C SER A 433 -12.48 57.82 18.60
N GLN A 434 -12.06 57.07 19.63
CA GLN A 434 -12.39 57.34 21.03
C GLN A 434 -11.88 58.72 21.49
N ALA A 435 -10.68 59.12 21.07
CA ALA A 435 -10.11 60.42 21.40
C ALA A 435 -10.87 61.59 20.74
N VAL A 436 -11.33 61.42 19.49
CA VAL A 436 -12.17 62.41 18.78
C VAL A 436 -13.52 62.57 19.48
N ASP A 437 -14.11 61.47 19.95
CA ASP A 437 -15.39 61.45 20.67
C ASP A 437 -15.29 61.98 22.12
N GLY A 438 -14.09 62.37 22.58
CA GLY A 438 -13.84 62.89 23.92
C GLY A 438 -13.93 61.82 25.03
N MET A 439 -13.84 60.54 24.68
CA MET A 439 -13.79 59.43 25.64
C MET A 439 -12.36 59.20 26.14
N GLU A 440 -12.19 58.76 27.39
CA GLU A 440 -10.87 58.37 27.92
C GLU A 440 -10.28 57.22 27.09
N VAL A 441 -9.13 57.47 26.47
CA VAL A 441 -8.37 56.45 25.73
C VAL A 441 -7.70 55.53 26.75
N PHE A 442 -8.27 54.35 26.96
CA PHE A 442 -7.71 53.36 27.88
C PHE A 442 -6.45 52.70 27.30
N GLN A 443 -5.44 52.49 28.15
CA GLN A 443 -4.19 51.82 27.77
C GLN A 443 -4.43 50.46 27.07
N PRO A 444 -3.65 50.16 26.02
CA PRO A 444 -3.67 48.85 25.36
C PRO A 444 -3.40 47.69 26.34
N GLY A 445 -4.39 46.81 26.56
CA GLY A 445 -4.26 45.55 27.33
C GLY A 445 -5.37 45.30 28.36
N LEU A 446 -5.87 46.36 29.01
CA LEU A 446 -6.86 46.24 30.09
C LEU A 446 -8.30 45.97 29.58
N LYS A 447 -8.60 46.30 28.32
CA LYS A 447 -9.92 46.02 27.70
C LYS A 447 -10.04 44.58 27.21
N GLU A 448 -9.05 44.02 26.50
CA GLU A 448 -9.12 42.61 26.02
C GLU A 448 -9.13 41.62 27.19
N GLN A 449 -8.33 41.84 28.23
CA GLN A 449 -8.27 40.92 29.37
C GLN A 449 -9.62 40.85 30.10
N ARG A 450 -10.31 42.00 30.21
CA ARG A 450 -11.65 42.08 30.81
C ARG A 450 -12.74 41.48 29.91
N GLN A 451 -12.62 41.62 28.58
CA GLN A 451 -13.54 41.01 27.61
C GLN A 451 -13.36 39.49 27.52
N TYR A 452 -12.12 38.99 27.57
CA TYR A 452 -11.81 37.56 27.56
C TYR A 452 -12.29 36.89 28.86
N GLU A 453 -12.09 37.54 30.00
CA GLU A 453 -12.67 37.09 31.29
C GLU A 453 -14.20 37.12 31.27
N ALA A 454 -14.82 38.13 30.64
CA ALA A 454 -16.27 38.21 30.51
C ALA A 454 -16.83 37.14 29.56
N GLN A 455 -16.14 36.84 28.45
CA GLN A 455 -16.50 35.76 27.53
C GLN A 455 -16.34 34.38 28.17
N GLN A 456 -15.26 34.13 28.91
CA GLN A 456 -15.08 32.88 29.65
C GLN A 456 -16.15 32.71 30.73
N LYS A 457 -16.50 33.78 31.45
CA LYS A 457 -17.62 33.77 32.42
C LYS A 457 -18.97 33.55 31.74
N ALA A 458 -19.20 34.11 30.56
CA ALA A 458 -20.45 33.90 29.82
C ALA A 458 -20.55 32.48 29.24
N ALA A 459 -19.44 31.92 28.72
CA ALA A 459 -19.38 30.56 28.20
C ALA A 459 -19.58 29.50 29.30
N THR A 460 -18.97 29.70 30.46
CA THR A 460 -19.16 28.82 31.63
C THR A 460 -20.60 28.88 32.16
N TYR A 461 -21.21 30.07 32.18
CA TYR A 461 -22.61 30.24 32.58
C TYR A 461 -23.59 29.59 31.57
N ALA A 462 -23.30 29.69 30.27
CA ALA A 462 -24.08 29.03 29.22
C ALA A 462 -23.94 27.49 29.25
N GLN A 463 -22.75 26.96 29.53
CA GLN A 463 -22.54 25.53 29.75
C GLN A 463 -23.29 25.01 30.99
N GLN A 464 -23.31 25.76 32.08
CA GLN A 464 -24.11 25.41 33.27
C GLN A 464 -25.62 25.41 32.99
N GLN A 465 -26.12 26.37 32.21
CA GLN A 465 -27.53 26.40 31.81
C GLN A 465 -27.90 25.26 30.85
N ALA A 466 -27.01 24.93 29.91
CA ALA A 466 -27.21 23.80 29.00
C ALA A 466 -27.19 22.44 29.72
N ALA A 467 -26.30 22.28 30.71
CA ALA A 467 -26.25 21.10 31.57
C ALA A 467 -27.50 20.97 32.46
N ALA A 468 -28.04 22.08 32.96
CA ALA A 468 -29.29 22.09 33.72
C ALA A 468 -30.53 21.76 32.86
N ALA A 469 -30.52 22.15 31.58
CA ALA A 469 -31.63 21.90 30.65
C ALA A 469 -31.69 20.43 30.15
N LEU A 470 -30.58 19.70 30.19
CA LEU A 470 -30.47 18.30 29.77
C LEU A 470 -30.54 17.30 30.95
N GLY A 471 -30.71 17.78 32.18
CA GLY A 471 -30.76 16.97 33.40
C GLY A 471 -32.08 16.22 33.59
N GLY A 472 -32.33 15.21 32.76
CA GLY A 472 -33.54 14.40 32.82
C GLY A 472 -33.40 12.99 32.25
N ALA A 473 -32.22 12.35 32.34
CA ALA A 473 -32.08 10.89 32.31
C ALA A 473 -30.62 10.45 32.49
N ASN A 474 -30.42 9.44 33.34
CA ASN A 474 -29.29 8.52 33.41
C ASN A 474 -27.94 9.09 33.92
N ALA A 475 -27.76 8.93 35.23
CA ALA A 475 -26.45 8.83 35.85
C ALA A 475 -25.86 7.44 35.56
N ASP A 476 -24.86 7.38 34.70
CA ASP A 476 -23.76 6.41 34.81
C ASP A 476 -22.55 6.92 34.01
N GLY A 477 -21.77 7.76 34.68
CA GLY A 477 -20.55 8.35 34.18
C GLY A 477 -19.66 8.63 35.38
N VAL A 478 -18.78 7.68 35.69
CA VAL A 478 -17.77 7.79 36.75
C VAL A 478 -16.87 8.98 36.40
N HIS A 479 -17.17 10.14 36.98
CA HIS A 479 -16.22 11.23 37.11
C HIS A 479 -15.27 10.87 38.25
N ASP A 480 -14.00 10.66 37.92
CA ASP A 480 -12.92 10.55 38.89
C ASP A 480 -12.67 11.96 39.47
N LEU A 481 -13.54 12.38 40.39
CA LEU A 481 -13.44 13.67 41.08
C LEU A 481 -12.17 13.66 41.92
N SER A 482 -11.33 14.69 41.76
CA SER A 482 -10.14 14.81 42.60
C SER A 482 -10.56 15.03 44.06
N LEU A 483 -9.84 14.44 45.02
CA LEU A 483 -10.16 14.58 46.45
C LEU A 483 -10.31 16.04 46.91
N LYS A 484 -9.58 16.97 46.28
CA LYS A 484 -9.74 18.41 46.51
C LYS A 484 -11.14 18.90 46.14
N GLU A 485 -11.66 18.51 44.98
CA GLU A 485 -13.01 18.88 44.52
C GLU A 485 -14.09 18.26 45.42
N VAL A 486 -13.87 17.04 45.91
CA VAL A 486 -14.79 16.39 46.87
C VAL A 486 -14.85 17.15 48.19
N ILE A 487 -13.70 17.57 48.74
CA ILE A 487 -13.63 18.36 49.99
C ILE A 487 -14.24 19.75 49.78
N GLU A 488 -13.99 20.37 48.63
CA GLU A 488 -14.50 21.68 48.26
C GLU A 488 -16.04 21.66 48.11
N ALA A 489 -16.58 20.65 47.43
CA ALA A 489 -18.02 20.43 47.32
C ALA A 489 -18.65 20.12 48.69
N HIS A 490 -17.97 19.34 49.54
CA HIS A 490 -18.43 19.05 50.90
C HIS A 490 -18.43 20.31 51.78
N ALA A 491 -17.42 21.18 51.68
CA ALA A 491 -17.40 22.47 52.36
C ALA A 491 -18.59 23.34 51.92
N GLN A 492 -18.81 23.45 50.60
CA GLN A 492 -19.90 24.25 50.02
C GLN A 492 -21.28 23.74 50.45
N HIS A 493 -21.49 22.42 50.47
CA HIS A 493 -22.75 21.80 50.91
C HIS A 493 -23.11 22.21 52.34
N HIS A 494 -22.12 22.29 53.23
CA HIS A 494 -22.30 22.67 54.63
C HIS A 494 -22.13 24.18 54.89
N GLY A 495 -22.09 25.00 53.82
CA GLY A 495 -21.97 26.46 53.94
C GLY A 495 -20.61 26.96 54.43
N LEU A 496 -19.56 26.15 54.30
CA LEU A 496 -18.20 26.45 54.76
C LEU A 496 -17.32 26.98 53.62
N LEU A 497 -16.43 27.90 53.97
CA LEU A 497 -15.44 28.45 53.04
C LEU A 497 -14.25 27.51 52.90
N PHE A 498 -13.98 27.07 51.67
CA PHE A 498 -12.75 26.38 51.29
C PHE A 498 -11.81 27.36 50.59
N LYS A 499 -10.63 27.66 51.17
CA LYS A 499 -9.69 28.63 50.59
C LYS A 499 -8.23 28.28 50.85
N ILE A 500 -7.37 28.58 49.87
CA ILE A 500 -5.92 28.46 50.02
C ILE A 500 -5.44 29.50 51.04
N LYS A 501 -4.49 29.13 51.92
CA LYS A 501 -3.75 30.08 52.76
C LYS A 501 -2.41 30.39 52.09
N PRO A 502 -2.32 31.43 51.23
CA PRO A 502 -1.13 31.69 50.43
C PRO A 502 0.11 31.90 51.31
N GLY A 503 1.23 31.30 50.94
CA GLY A 503 2.51 31.38 51.66
C GLY A 503 2.63 30.46 52.89
N ARG A 504 1.61 29.65 53.20
CA ARG A 504 1.65 28.67 54.30
C ARG A 504 1.75 27.25 53.73
N MET A 505 2.90 26.60 53.96
CA MET A 505 3.15 25.20 53.60
C MET A 505 3.58 24.41 54.84
N HIS A 506 3.28 23.12 54.86
CA HIS A 506 3.74 22.20 55.91
C HIS A 506 4.17 20.88 55.26
N ASN A 507 5.42 20.48 55.50
CA ASN A 507 6.06 19.30 54.90
C ASN A 507 5.95 19.26 53.36
N GLY A 508 6.07 20.41 52.68
CA GLY A 508 5.96 20.52 51.22
C GLY A 508 4.54 20.56 50.67
N TYR A 509 3.51 20.39 51.51
CA TYR A 509 2.12 20.47 51.10
C TYR A 509 1.51 21.86 51.37
N GLN A 510 0.66 22.31 50.45
CA GLN A 510 -0.10 23.55 50.58
C GLN A 510 -1.18 23.41 51.66
N ILE A 511 -1.27 24.40 52.54
CA ILE A 511 -2.32 24.45 53.57
C ILE A 511 -3.57 25.12 52.98
N TYR A 512 -4.71 24.44 53.14
CA TYR A 512 -6.05 24.91 52.83
C TYR A 512 -6.81 25.20 54.12
N GLY A 513 -7.74 26.14 54.09
CA GLY A 513 -8.72 26.36 55.15
C GLY A 513 -10.03 25.69 54.78
N PHE A 514 -10.53 24.81 55.64
CA PHE A 514 -11.88 24.24 55.60
C PHE A 514 -12.68 24.85 56.76
N GLY A 515 -13.42 25.92 56.46
CA GLY A 515 -14.02 26.77 57.48
C GLY A 515 -12.94 27.36 58.41
N ASN A 516 -12.99 26.99 59.69
CA ASN A 516 -12.04 27.42 60.72
C ASN A 516 -10.86 26.46 60.91
N VAL A 517 -10.85 25.30 60.24
CA VAL A 517 -9.82 24.27 60.38
C VAL A 517 -8.79 24.40 59.27
N SER A 518 -7.50 24.30 59.60
CA SER A 518 -6.45 24.19 58.58
C SER A 518 -6.29 22.72 58.19
N ILE A 519 -6.28 22.43 56.89
CA ILE A 519 -6.13 21.09 56.35
C ILE A 519 -5.01 21.01 55.32
N ILE A 520 -4.43 19.82 55.17
CA ILE A 520 -3.47 19.45 54.13
C ILE A 520 -4.09 18.30 53.34
N ILE A 521 -3.97 18.37 52.02
CA ILE A 521 -4.48 17.35 51.12
C ILE A 521 -3.29 16.64 50.51
N ASP A 522 -3.19 15.33 50.75
CA ASP A 522 -2.25 14.45 50.09
C ASP A 522 -2.96 13.80 48.89
N SER A 523 -2.75 14.38 47.71
CA SER A 523 -3.35 13.91 46.46
C SER A 523 -2.79 12.57 45.99
N LEU A 524 -1.58 12.18 46.42
CA LEU A 524 -0.95 10.91 46.04
C LEU A 524 -1.55 9.73 46.82
N HIS A 525 -1.80 9.93 48.11
CA HIS A 525 -2.38 8.88 48.97
C HIS A 525 -3.88 9.04 49.23
N GLN A 526 -4.52 10.04 48.60
CA GLN A 526 -5.95 10.35 48.73
C GLN A 526 -6.37 10.50 50.20
N LYS A 527 -5.59 11.26 50.97
CA LYS A 527 -5.76 11.46 52.42
C LYS A 527 -5.80 12.94 52.78
N VAL A 528 -6.55 13.25 53.83
CA VAL A 528 -6.68 14.63 54.34
C VAL A 528 -6.23 14.67 55.78
N TYR A 529 -5.35 15.62 56.09
CA TYR A 529 -4.87 15.85 57.43
C TYR A 529 -5.40 17.17 57.96
N ALA A 530 -5.94 17.19 59.18
CA ALA A 530 -6.40 18.40 59.84
C ALA A 530 -5.48 18.78 60.99
N GLN A 531 -5.36 20.08 61.25
CA GLN A 531 -4.55 20.60 62.35
C GLN A 531 -5.35 20.60 63.67
N HIS A 532 -4.88 19.87 64.68
CA HIS A 532 -5.43 19.84 66.06
C HIS A 532 -4.34 20.15 67.09
N GLU A 533 -4.50 21.21 67.89
CA GLU A 533 -3.63 21.58 69.02
C GLU A 533 -2.12 21.44 68.72
N GLU A 534 -1.70 21.94 67.54
CA GLU A 534 -0.32 21.92 66.99
C GLU A 534 0.16 20.62 66.32
N THR A 535 -0.66 19.57 66.26
CA THR A 535 -0.36 18.32 65.54
C THR A 535 -1.29 18.11 64.33
N TRP A 536 -0.84 17.34 63.33
CA TRP A 536 -1.63 17.01 62.14
C TRP A 536 -2.14 15.57 62.23
N SER A 537 -3.45 15.37 62.32
CA SER A 537 -4.09 14.05 62.34
C SER A 537 -4.77 13.75 61.01
N LEU A 538 -4.78 12.47 60.61
CA LEU A 538 -5.55 12.00 59.46
C LEU A 538 -7.04 12.06 59.81
N GLU A 539 -7.85 12.71 58.99
CA GLU A 539 -9.27 12.93 59.26
C GLU A 539 -10.15 12.51 58.07
N SER A 540 -11.38 12.11 58.38
CA SER A 540 -12.44 11.91 57.40
C SER A 540 -13.18 13.22 57.11
N LEU A 541 -13.94 13.29 56.00
CA LEU A 541 -14.77 14.46 55.68
C LEU A 541 -15.73 14.83 56.82
N GLN A 542 -16.34 13.82 57.44
CA GLN A 542 -17.20 14.01 58.61
C GLN A 542 -16.40 14.53 59.83
N GLY A 543 -15.18 14.03 60.03
CA GLY A 543 -14.27 14.51 61.08
C GLY A 543 -13.88 15.99 60.92
N LEU A 544 -13.73 16.47 59.68
CA LEU A 544 -13.46 17.90 59.40
C LEU A 544 -14.62 18.81 59.84
N LEU A 545 -15.86 18.38 59.63
CA LEU A 545 -17.05 19.10 60.11
C LEU A 545 -17.12 19.12 61.64
N GLU A 546 -16.84 17.99 62.28
CA GLU A 546 -16.82 17.91 63.74
C GLU A 546 -15.74 18.80 64.36
N LEU A 547 -14.55 18.85 63.75
CA LEU A 547 -13.46 19.74 64.17
C LEU A 547 -13.82 21.20 63.95
N HIS A 548 -14.49 21.53 62.85
CA HIS A 548 -15.02 22.87 62.62
C HIS A 548 -16.01 23.28 63.71
N ASN A 549 -16.98 22.41 64.04
CA ASN A 549 -17.99 22.68 65.07
C ASN A 549 -17.38 22.77 66.48
N LYS A 550 -16.39 21.92 66.81
CA LYS A 550 -15.63 22.00 68.08
C LYS A 550 -14.80 23.29 68.17
N SER A 551 -14.26 23.77 67.06
CA SER A 551 -13.50 25.04 67.01
C SER A 551 -14.37 26.27 67.29
N LEU A 552 -15.68 26.20 67.02
CA LEU A 552 -16.65 27.24 67.35
C LEU A 552 -16.98 27.24 68.85
N GLY A 553 -16.99 26.07 69.51
CA GLY A 553 -17.27 25.94 70.95
C GLY A 553 -16.16 26.40 71.91
N LYS A 554 -14.91 26.51 71.45
CA LYS A 554 -13.76 27.01 72.24
C LYS A 554 -13.61 28.54 72.24
N ARG A 555 -14.49 29.28 71.55
CA ARG A 555 -14.44 30.76 71.42
C ARG A 555 -15.41 31.52 72.35
N HIS A 556 -15.98 30.85 73.34
CA HIS A 556 -16.82 31.46 74.38
C HIS A 556 -16.20 31.37 75.77
#